data_AF-A0A7W8KJG5-F1
#
_entry.id   AF-A0A7W8KJG5-F1
#
_cell.length_a   1.000
_cell.length_b   1.000
_cell.length_c   1.000
_cell.angle_alpha   90.00
_cell.angle_beta   90.00
_cell.angle_gamma   90.00
#
_symmetry.space_group_name_H-M   'P 1'
#
loop_
_entity.id
_entity.type
_entity.pdbx_description
1 polymer ?
#
loop_
_entity_poly.entity_id
_entity_poly.type
_entity_poly.pdbx_seq_one_letter_code
_entity_poly.pdbx_strand_id
1 'polypeptide(L)'
;MVKKSIAAPTVVPPPLRESVQSAVLSAVAHIYACSVGDVEQEMASQGDFTVKSVPAHAVLARLSSDLGIELPNPSKLDRTQYSTVNALTDLVMSAKWRL
;
A
#
# COMPACT_ATOMS: atom_id res chain seq x y z
N MET A 1 23.58 15.10 -35.25
CA MET A 1 23.18 13.70 -35.03
C MET A 1 22.35 13.62 -33.75
N VAL A 2 21.02 13.54 -33.88
CA VAL A 2 20.10 13.42 -32.73
C VAL A 2 20.05 11.96 -32.29
N LYS A 3 20.56 11.67 -31.09
CA LYS A 3 20.42 10.34 -30.47
C LYS A 3 18.96 10.15 -30.07
N LYS A 4 18.24 9.34 -30.84
CA LYS A 4 16.91 8.82 -30.53
C LYS A 4 17.06 7.92 -29.29
N SER A 5 16.76 8.43 -28.11
CA SER A 5 16.61 7.62 -26.90
C SER A 5 15.34 6.80 -27.07
N ILE A 6 15.53 5.52 -27.38
CA ILE A 6 14.49 4.51 -27.47
C ILE A 6 14.12 4.19 -26.02
N ALA A 7 13.02 4.76 -25.52
CA ALA A 7 12.48 4.40 -24.23
C ALA A 7 12.17 2.89 -24.26
N ALA A 8 12.86 2.13 -23.43
CA ALA A 8 12.64 0.69 -23.31
C ALA A 8 11.15 0.43 -23.06
N PRO A 9 10.56 -0.62 -23.66
CA PRO A 9 9.20 -1.01 -23.31
C PRO A 9 9.20 -1.26 -21.80
N THR A 10 8.50 -0.41 -21.06
CA THR A 10 8.38 -0.51 -19.62
C THR A 10 7.50 -1.73 -19.35
N VAL A 11 8.11 -2.92 -19.39
CA VAL A 11 7.56 -4.10 -18.73
C VAL A 11 7.46 -3.68 -17.28
N VAL A 12 6.27 -3.28 -16.85
CA VAL A 12 6.02 -2.89 -15.47
C VAL A 12 6.41 -4.12 -14.64
N PRO A 13 7.50 -4.08 -13.85
CA PRO A 13 7.88 -5.23 -13.06
C PRO A 13 6.71 -5.60 -12.14
N PRO A 14 6.54 -6.89 -11.79
CA PRO A 14 5.58 -7.24 -10.76
C PRO A 14 5.86 -6.35 -9.54
N PRO A 15 4.80 -5.83 -8.89
CA PRO A 15 4.96 -4.90 -7.78
C PRO A 15 5.86 -5.56 -6.74
N LEU A 16 6.99 -4.92 -6.44
CA LEU A 16 7.88 -5.38 -5.38
C LEU A 16 7.15 -5.16 -4.05
N ARG A 17 7.29 -6.11 -3.12
CA ARG A 17 6.72 -6.00 -1.77
C ARG A 17 7.13 -4.69 -1.11
N GLU A 18 8.38 -4.27 -1.30
CA GLU A 18 8.91 -3.00 -0.81
C GLU A 18 8.18 -1.79 -1.39
N SER A 19 7.89 -1.77 -2.70
CA SER A 19 7.15 -0.67 -3.33
C SER A 19 5.71 -0.56 -2.82
N VAL A 20 5.04 -1.70 -2.63
CA VAL A 20 3.70 -1.72 -2.04
C VAL A 20 3.74 -1.32 -0.59
N GLN A 21 4.71 -1.81 0.17
CA GLN A 21 4.86 -1.42 1.57
C GLN A 21 5.09 0.08 1.69
N SER A 22 5.93 0.69 0.84
CA SER A 22 6.09 2.15 0.80
C SER A 22 4.80 2.88 0.46
N ALA A 23 3.99 2.37 -0.49
CA ALA A 23 2.69 2.94 -0.82
C ALA A 23 1.69 2.83 0.35
N VAL A 24 1.65 1.68 1.02
CA VAL A 24 0.81 1.45 2.21
C VAL A 24 1.24 2.37 3.34
N LEU A 25 2.55 2.48 3.63
CA LEU A 25 3.09 3.39 4.64
C LEU A 25 2.73 4.84 4.34
N SER A 26 2.88 5.28 3.08
CA SER A 26 2.50 6.62 2.65
C SER A 26 1.00 6.87 2.82
N ALA A 27 0.16 5.91 2.45
CA ALA A 27 -1.29 6.01 2.61
C ALA A 27 -1.70 6.05 4.09
N VAL A 28 -1.12 5.20 4.94
CA VAL A 28 -1.37 5.18 6.39
C VAL A 28 -0.93 6.50 7.02
N ALA A 29 0.30 6.94 6.75
CA ALA A 29 0.83 8.21 7.25
C ALA A 29 -0.08 9.39 6.87
N HIS A 30 -0.56 9.42 5.62
CA HIS A 30 -1.47 10.44 5.14
C HIS A 30 -2.82 10.43 5.87
N ILE A 31 -3.44 9.25 6.07
CA ILE A 31 -4.72 9.13 6.76
C ILE A 31 -4.61 9.43 8.26
N TYR A 32 -3.48 9.10 8.88
CA TYR A 32 -3.20 9.37 10.29
C TYR A 32 -2.63 10.78 10.53
N ALA A 33 -2.44 11.57 9.48
CA ALA A 33 -1.80 12.88 9.52
C ALA A 33 -0.44 12.87 10.25
N CYS A 34 0.34 11.81 10.06
CA CYS A 34 1.69 11.64 10.60
C CYS A 34 2.71 11.43 9.46
N SER A 35 3.99 11.37 9.79
CA SER A 35 5.05 11.09 8.82
C SER A 35 5.19 9.59 8.61
N VAL A 36 5.70 9.18 7.44
CA VAL A 36 6.06 7.77 7.19
C VAL A 36 7.06 7.28 8.25
N GLY A 37 8.04 8.12 8.62
CA GLY A 37 9.00 7.78 9.67
C GLY A 37 8.39 7.55 11.05
N ASP A 38 7.28 8.20 11.40
CA ASP A 38 6.56 7.93 12.65
C ASP A 38 5.91 6.54 12.61
N VAL A 39 5.30 6.18 11.47
CA VAL A 39 4.71 4.85 11.27
C VAL A 39 5.78 3.76 11.30
N GLU A 40 6.91 3.98 10.62
CA GLU A 40 8.04 3.03 10.63
C GLU A 40 8.66 2.88 12.02
N GLN A 41 8.78 3.97 12.78
CA GLN A 41 9.28 3.93 14.15
C GLN A 41 8.33 3.13 15.06
N GLU A 42 7.02 3.32 14.93
CA GLU A 42 6.03 2.54 15.67
C GLU A 42 6.07 1.06 15.28
N MET A 43 6.24 0.74 13.99
CA MET A 43 6.47 -0.65 13.54
C MET A 43 7.75 -1.23 14.14
N ALA A 44 8.84 -0.45 14.18
CA ALA A 44 10.10 -0.89 14.78
C ALA A 44 10.00 -1.09 16.30
N SER A 45 9.16 -0.30 16.98
CA SER A 45 9.00 -0.33 18.44
C SER A 45 8.02 -1.41 18.90
N GLN A 46 6.87 -1.54 18.25
CA GLN A 46 5.78 -2.45 18.63
C GLN A 46 5.67 -3.70 17.75
N GLY A 47 6.53 -3.82 16.72
CA GLY A 47 6.54 -4.92 15.76
C GLY A 47 5.68 -4.66 14.52
N ASP A 48 4.51 -4.03 14.68
CA ASP A 48 3.66 -3.59 13.57
C ASP A 48 2.78 -2.39 13.95
N PHE A 49 2.35 -1.62 12.95
CA PHE A 49 1.50 -0.46 13.18
C PHE A 49 0.04 -0.85 13.04
N THR A 50 -0.70 -0.74 14.15
CA THR A 50 -2.11 -1.16 14.20
C THR A 50 -3.02 -0.07 13.61
N VAL A 51 -3.70 -0.43 12.52
CA VAL A 51 -4.67 0.41 11.83
C VAL A 51 -6.07 0.17 12.40
N LYS A 52 -6.75 1.24 12.81
CA LYS A 52 -8.15 1.18 13.28
C LYS A 52 -9.08 0.96 12.07
N SER A 53 -10.24 0.32 12.28
CA SER A 53 -11.12 -0.06 11.16
C SER A 53 -11.59 1.13 10.31
N VAL A 54 -11.89 2.27 10.94
CA VAL A 54 -12.33 3.49 10.21
C VAL A 54 -11.23 4.01 9.27
N PRO A 55 -10.01 4.31 9.73
CA PRO A 55 -8.94 4.75 8.84
C PRO A 55 -8.50 3.67 7.84
N ALA A 56 -8.62 2.38 8.16
CA ALA A 56 -8.30 1.30 7.21
C ALA A 56 -9.13 1.37 5.92
N HIS A 57 -10.42 1.73 6.01
CA HIS A 57 -11.27 1.89 4.82
C HIS A 57 -10.74 3.01 3.91
N ALA A 58 -10.31 4.13 4.49
CA ALA A 58 -9.76 5.25 3.74
C ALA A 58 -8.40 4.90 3.12
N VAL A 59 -7.57 4.15 3.84
CA VAL A 59 -6.28 3.64 3.34
C VAL A 59 -6.50 2.72 2.13
N LEU A 60 -7.43 1.76 2.21
CA LEU A 60 -7.74 0.85 1.11
C LEU A 60 -8.30 1.59 -0.11
N ALA A 61 -9.22 2.53 0.09
CA ALA A 61 -9.77 3.32 -1.01
C ALA A 61 -8.69 4.15 -1.72
N ARG A 62 -7.76 4.73 -0.94
CA ARG A 62 -6.61 5.46 -1.47
C ARG A 62 -5.67 4.54 -2.23
N LEU A 63 -5.29 3.39 -1.68
CA LEU A 63 -4.40 2.41 -2.33
C LEU A 63 -5.01 1.85 -3.61
N SER A 64 -6.30 1.56 -3.63
CA SER A 64 -7.02 1.15 -4.83
C SER A 64 -6.95 2.23 -5.94
N SER A 65 -7.08 3.50 -5.55
CA SER A 65 -6.99 4.63 -6.49
C SER A 65 -5.56 4.91 -6.97
N ASP A 66 -4.58 4.80 -6.07
CA ASP A 66 -3.17 5.14 -6.33
C ASP A 66 -2.48 4.06 -7.18
N LEU A 67 -2.75 2.78 -6.87
CA LEU A 67 -2.16 1.63 -7.55
C LEU A 67 -3.01 1.12 -8.71
N GLY A 68 -4.22 1.66 -8.92
CA GLY A 68 -5.14 1.19 -9.97
C GLY A 68 -5.62 -0.25 -9.76
N ILE A 69 -5.63 -0.74 -8.53
CA ILE A 69 -5.98 -2.12 -8.18
C ILE A 69 -7.39 -2.21 -7.61
N GLU A 70 -8.02 -3.37 -7.77
CA GLU A 70 -9.31 -3.65 -7.14
C GLU A 70 -9.08 -4.37 -5.81
N LEU A 71 -9.25 -3.64 -4.69
CA LEU A 71 -9.16 -4.21 -3.35
C LEU A 71 -10.53 -4.73 -2.88
N PRO A 72 -10.57 -5.85 -2.15
CA PRO A 72 -11.79 -6.32 -1.51
C PRO A 72 -12.35 -5.27 -0.55
N ASN A 73 -13.68 -5.19 -0.47
CA ASN A 73 -14.33 -4.26 0.44
C ASN A 73 -13.95 -4.63 1.88
N PRO A 74 -13.45 -3.69 2.71
CA PRO A 74 -13.10 -3.96 4.10
C PRO A 74 -14.25 -4.49 4.95
N SER A 75 -15.50 -4.22 4.59
CA SER A 75 -16.67 -4.80 5.27
C SER A 75 -16.84 -6.30 5.04
N LYS A 76 -16.15 -6.87 4.04
CA LYS A 76 -16.14 -8.30 3.71
C LYS A 76 -14.85 -9.00 4.16
N LEU A 77 -13.90 -8.25 4.71
CA LEU A 77 -12.62 -8.77 5.17
C LEU A 77 -12.68 -8.96 6.68
N ASP A 78 -11.96 -9.96 7.17
CA ASP A 78 -11.77 -10.06 8.61
C ASP A 78 -10.83 -8.93 9.07
N ARG A 79 -11.08 -8.39 10.27
CA ARG A 79 -10.30 -7.26 10.80
C ARG A 79 -8.80 -7.58 10.85
N THR A 80 -8.45 -8.84 11.11
CA THR A 80 -7.04 -9.31 11.12
C THR A 80 -6.34 -9.14 9.78
N GLN A 81 -7.08 -9.09 8.67
CA GLN A 81 -6.54 -8.97 7.31
C GLN A 81 -6.20 -7.52 6.91
N TYR A 82 -6.62 -6.53 7.69
CA TYR A 82 -6.33 -5.11 7.41
C TYR A 82 -6.00 -4.29 8.67
N SER A 83 -5.88 -4.95 9.82
CA SER A 83 -5.59 -4.28 11.10
C SER A 83 -4.15 -3.82 11.24
N THR A 84 -3.26 -4.21 10.34
CA THR A 84 -1.83 -3.92 10.42
C THR A 84 -1.27 -3.52 9.06
N VAL A 85 -0.14 -2.81 9.04
CA VAL A 85 0.53 -2.39 7.80
C VAL A 85 0.98 -3.60 6.99
N ASN A 86 1.52 -4.64 7.65
CA ASN A 86 1.86 -5.88 6.95
C ASN A 86 0.63 -6.57 6.36
N ALA A 87 -0.49 -6.64 7.09
CA ALA A 87 -1.70 -7.27 6.57
C ALA A 87 -2.27 -6.49 5.37
N LEU A 88 -2.26 -5.16 5.42
CA LEU A 88 -2.60 -4.31 4.28
C LEU A 88 -1.66 -4.53 3.09
N THR A 89 -0.36 -4.67 3.34
CA THR A 89 0.66 -4.95 2.30
C THR A 89 0.41 -6.31 1.65
N ASP A 90 0.13 -7.34 2.45
CA ASP A 90 -0.18 -8.70 1.97
C ASP A 90 -1.49 -8.74 1.17
N LEU A 91 -2.50 -7.99 1.63
CA LEU A 91 -3.77 -7.85 0.96
C LEU A 91 -3.63 -7.16 -0.41
N VAL A 92 -2.79 -6.12 -0.50
CA VAL A 92 -2.50 -5.43 -1.77
C VAL A 92 -1.67 -6.32 -2.71
N MET A 93 -0.71 -7.07 -2.17
CA MET A 93 0.05 -8.07 -2.94
C MET A 93 -0.87 -9.15 -3.51
N SER A 94 -1.86 -9.60 -2.72
CA SER A 94 -2.85 -10.60 -3.12
C SER A 94 -3.98 -10.02 -3.99
N ALA A 95 -4.02 -8.71 -4.18
CA ALA A 95 -5.07 -8.05 -4.95
C ALA A 95 -4.93 -8.33 -6.46
N LYS A 96 -6.04 -8.14 -7.17
CA LYS A 96 -6.04 -8.23 -8.62
C LYS A 96 -5.54 -6.92 -9.22
N TRP A 97 -4.30 -6.94 -9.68
CA TRP A 97 -3.69 -5.82 -10.41
C TRP A 97 -4.30 -5.72 -11.80
N ARG A 98 -4.95 -4.59 -12.11
CA ARG A 98 -5.37 -4.27 -13.47
C ARG A 98 -4.20 -3.54 -14.15
N LEU A 99 -3.20 -4.32 -14.56
CA LEU A 99 -2.12 -3.85 -15.43
C LEU A 99 -2.62 -3.69 -16.87
#